data_AF-A0A955NWY3-F1
#
_entry.id   AF-A0A955NWY3-F1
#
_cell.length_a   1.000
_cell.length_b   1.000
_cell.length_c   1.000
_cell.angle_alpha   90.00
_cell.angle_beta   90.00
_cell.angle_gamma   90.00
#
_symmetry.space_group_name_H-M   'P 1'
#
loop_
_entity.id
_entity.type
_entity.pdbx_description
1 polymer ?
#
loop_
_entity_poly.entity_id
_entity_poly.type
_entity_poly.pdbx_seq_one_letter_code
_entity_poly.pdbx_strand_id
1 'polypeptide(L)'
;MNPSNNSSRKDKGMALLMALFLTLLAGLLVTPILDRAVFHHNDAFREQRYITALHLAEAGIEDGIWHLSYDKEDEWTGWDVSNDEVYEKNRSTFYDTSGNAVGEFEIEILNPIPLGTQIDIGPLGSALPFPIISNSEPTIIATAGIPDIETVGSEVRVIEVEAKARTVFSLGLFSDEDLELGGTTVVDSFDSRDGFYGVNGNVSTNGDAGSNHDILLNGNPIIDGDASAGGSVVLVGNNAEITGEVEGGMTKIDLPPVNTLVDAAKLENDNADIPQAVKSNGQL
;
A
#
# COMPACT_ATOMS: atom_id res chain seq x y z
N MET A 1 69.79 -17.97 -70.35
CA MET A 1 69.10 -16.75 -69.90
C MET A 1 67.77 -17.16 -69.30
N ASN A 2 67.67 -17.21 -67.97
CA ASN A 2 66.44 -17.61 -67.29
C ASN A 2 65.51 -16.40 -67.19
N PRO A 3 64.29 -16.45 -67.74
CA PRO A 3 63.34 -15.38 -67.59
C PRO A 3 62.90 -15.28 -66.12
N SER A 4 63.45 -14.28 -65.45
CA SER A 4 62.71 -13.32 -64.62
C SER A 4 61.74 -13.90 -63.58
N ASN A 5 62.25 -14.11 -62.36
CA ASN A 5 61.51 -14.40 -61.12
C ASN A 5 60.78 -13.16 -60.54
N ASN A 6 60.51 -12.14 -61.37
CA ASN A 6 59.95 -10.84 -60.93
C ASN A 6 58.42 -10.84 -60.78
N SER A 7 57.68 -11.80 -61.35
CA SER A 7 56.23 -11.91 -61.16
C SER A 7 55.87 -12.27 -59.72
N SER A 8 56.58 -13.23 -59.11
CA SER A 8 56.30 -13.69 -57.75
C SER A 8 56.47 -12.61 -56.66
N ARG A 9 57.28 -11.57 -56.92
CA ARG A 9 57.43 -10.42 -56.01
C ARG A 9 56.25 -9.45 -56.11
N LYS A 10 55.66 -9.29 -57.30
CA LYS A 10 54.48 -8.44 -57.50
C LYS A 10 53.24 -9.04 -56.83
N ASP A 11 53.07 -10.36 -56.96
CA ASP A 11 51.93 -11.08 -56.37
C ASP A 11 51.94 -11.02 -54.84
N LYS A 12 53.14 -11.12 -54.22
CA LYS A 12 53.30 -11.01 -52.76
C LYS A 12 52.97 -9.62 -52.22
N GLY A 13 53.32 -8.56 -52.95
CA GLY A 13 52.99 -7.18 -52.57
C GLY A 13 51.49 -6.91 -52.62
N MET A 14 50.81 -7.43 -53.65
CA MET A 14 49.36 -7.29 -53.80
C MET A 14 48.59 -8.06 -52.71
N ALA A 15 49.06 -9.25 -52.33
CA ALA A 15 48.44 -10.03 -51.25
C ALA A 15 48.46 -9.30 -49.91
N LEU A 16 49.58 -8.63 -49.57
CA LEU A 16 49.68 -7.84 -48.34
C LEU A 16 48.72 -6.64 -48.35
N LEU A 17 48.63 -5.92 -49.47
CA LEU A 17 47.70 -4.79 -49.62
C LEU A 17 46.24 -5.24 -49.50
N MET A 18 45.89 -6.38 -50.09
CA MET A 18 44.55 -6.94 -49.99
C MET A 18 44.22 -7.37 -48.55
N ALA A 19 45.16 -8.00 -47.85
CA ALA A 19 44.99 -8.35 -46.45
C ALA A 19 44.80 -7.11 -45.57
N LEU A 20 45.59 -6.06 -45.78
CA LEU A 20 45.48 -4.81 -45.02
C LEU A 20 44.14 -4.09 -45.28
N PHE A 21 43.69 -4.08 -46.53
CA PHE A 21 42.38 -3.52 -46.90
C PHE A 21 41.23 -4.31 -46.26
N LEU A 22 41.28 -5.65 -46.28
CA LEU A 22 40.28 -6.49 -45.66
C LEU A 22 40.24 -6.31 -44.13
N THR A 23 41.40 -6.21 -43.47
CA THR A 23 41.46 -5.94 -42.04
C THR A 23 40.88 -4.57 -41.70
N LEU A 24 41.16 -3.54 -42.52
CA LEU A 24 40.58 -2.20 -42.34
C LEU A 24 39.05 -2.22 -42.52
N LEU A 25 38.55 -2.92 -43.54
CA LEU A 25 37.12 -3.10 -43.76
C LEU A 25 36.45 -3.85 -42.60
N ALA A 26 37.09 -4.91 -42.11
CA ALA A 26 36.62 -5.67 -40.95
C ALA A 26 36.58 -4.81 -39.69
N GLY A 27 37.62 -4.00 -39.44
CA GLY A 27 37.64 -3.05 -38.32
C GLY A 27 36.48 -2.07 -38.38
N LEU A 28 36.22 -1.48 -39.56
CA LEU A 28 35.13 -0.53 -39.77
C LEU A 28 33.75 -1.15 -39.53
N LEU A 29 33.59 -2.45 -39.84
CA LEU A 29 32.35 -3.19 -39.57
C LEU A 29 32.19 -3.62 -38.10
N VAL A 30 33.28 -3.90 -37.39
CA VAL A 30 33.25 -4.35 -35.99
C VAL A 30 32.98 -3.19 -35.03
N THR A 31 33.53 -2.00 -35.28
CA THR A 31 33.33 -0.82 -34.43
C THR A 31 31.86 -0.54 -34.08
N PRO A 32 30.92 -0.40 -35.03
CA PRO A 32 29.52 -0.09 -34.69
C PRO A 32 28.81 -1.23 -33.92
N ILE A 33 29.26 -2.48 -34.06
CA ILE A 33 28.73 -3.61 -33.31
C ILE A 33 29.18 -3.54 -31.84
N LEU A 34 30.46 -3.22 -31.61
CA LEU A 34 30.98 -3.02 -30.26
C LEU A 34 30.32 -1.83 -29.58
N ASP A 35 30.18 -0.70 -30.28
CA ASP A 35 29.50 0.49 -29.74
C ASP A 35 28.05 0.18 -29.34
N ARG A 36 27.34 -0.57 -30.20
CA ARG A 36 25.98 -1.02 -29.89
C ARG A 36 25.92 -1.97 -28.70
N ALA A 37 26.89 -2.87 -28.56
CA ALA A 37 26.95 -3.80 -27.44
C ALA A 37 27.21 -3.06 -26.12
N VAL A 38 28.13 -2.09 -26.12
CA VAL A 38 28.41 -1.23 -24.95
C VAL A 38 27.19 -0.39 -24.59
N PHE A 39 26.50 0.17 -25.59
CA PHE A 39 25.28 0.95 -25.37
C PHE A 39 24.19 0.10 -24.69
N HIS A 40 23.89 -1.09 -25.22
CA HIS A 40 22.90 -2.00 -24.62
C HIS A 40 23.29 -2.47 -23.23
N HIS A 41 24.59 -2.68 -22.99
CA HIS A 41 25.08 -3.06 -21.69
C HIS A 41 24.88 -1.96 -20.65
N ASN A 42 25.18 -0.70 -21.02
CA ASN A 42 24.97 0.45 -20.14
C ASN A 42 23.49 0.70 -19.88
N ASP A 43 22.64 0.56 -20.90
CA ASP A 43 21.19 0.69 -20.74
C ASP A 43 20.62 -0.41 -19.83
N ALA A 44 21.05 -1.66 -19.99
CA ALA A 44 20.63 -2.77 -19.14
C ALA A 44 21.07 -2.56 -17.68
N PHE A 45 22.28 -2.05 -17.46
CA PHE A 45 22.75 -1.74 -16.10
C PHE A 45 21.98 -0.60 -15.45
N ARG A 46 21.69 0.47 -16.19
CA ARG A 46 20.84 1.57 -15.70
C ARG A 46 19.45 1.06 -15.32
N GLU A 47 18.86 0.21 -16.15
CA GLU A 47 17.54 -0.37 -15.87
C GLU A 47 17.57 -1.27 -14.62
N GLN A 48 18.62 -2.08 -14.48
CA GLN A 48 18.78 -2.91 -13.30
C GLN A 48 18.92 -2.07 -12.02
N ARG A 49 19.71 -0.99 -12.08
CA ARG A 49 19.86 -0.04 -10.96
C ARG A 49 18.54 0.65 -10.64
N TYR A 50 17.81 1.09 -11.66
CA TYR A 50 16.49 1.68 -11.51
C TYR A 50 15.52 0.77 -10.76
N ILE A 51 15.37 -0.48 -11.20
CA ILE A 51 14.47 -1.47 -10.55
C ILE A 51 14.93 -1.77 -9.12
N THR A 52 16.25 -1.87 -8.91
CA THR A 52 16.79 -2.15 -7.57
C THR A 52 16.54 -1.00 -6.60
N ALA A 53 16.70 0.25 -7.04
CA ALA A 53 16.41 1.43 -6.23
C ALA A 53 14.92 1.53 -5.91
N LEU A 54 14.04 1.16 -6.86
CA LEU A 54 12.60 1.09 -6.63
C LEU A 54 12.25 0.08 -5.53
N HIS A 55 12.73 -1.16 -5.64
CA HIS A 55 12.46 -2.19 -4.62
C HIS A 55 13.03 -1.82 -3.24
N LEU A 56 14.17 -1.14 -3.19
CA LEU A 56 14.73 -0.64 -1.92
C LEU A 56 13.83 0.45 -1.30
N ALA A 57 13.30 1.36 -2.12
CA ALA A 57 12.36 2.37 -1.65
C ALA A 57 11.03 1.73 -1.20
N GLU A 58 10.50 0.76 -1.93
CA GLU A 58 9.30 -0.01 -1.54
C GLU A 58 9.52 -0.73 -0.20
N ALA A 59 10.67 -1.38 0.00
CA ALA A 59 11.01 -1.99 1.28
C ALA A 59 11.09 -0.96 2.42
N GLY A 60 11.54 0.26 2.13
CA GLY A 60 11.52 1.37 3.09
C GLY A 60 10.10 1.81 3.46
N ILE A 61 9.21 1.92 2.46
CA ILE A 61 7.78 2.20 2.69
C ILE A 61 7.16 1.09 3.55
N GLU A 62 7.41 -0.19 3.24
CA GLU A 62 6.88 -1.32 4.00
C GLU A 62 7.34 -1.31 5.47
N ASP A 63 8.61 -0.98 5.74
CA ASP A 63 9.14 -0.82 7.11
C ASP A 63 8.43 0.35 7.83
N GLY A 64 8.19 1.46 7.14
CA GLY A 64 7.44 2.60 7.68
C GLY A 64 5.98 2.24 8.01
N ILE A 65 5.30 1.52 7.11
CA ILE A 65 3.93 1.02 7.33
C ILE A 65 3.88 0.06 8.53
N TRP A 66 4.88 -0.82 8.65
CA TRP A 66 4.96 -1.77 9.76
C TRP A 66 5.07 -1.04 11.11
N HIS A 67 5.95 -0.03 11.20
CA HIS A 67 6.09 0.78 12.41
C HIS A 67 4.80 1.56 12.73
N LEU A 68 4.15 2.18 11.74
CA LEU A 68 2.88 2.87 11.97
C LEU A 68 1.73 1.95 12.43
N SER A 69 1.74 0.68 12.02
CA SER A 69 0.64 -0.25 12.29
C SER A 69 0.79 -1.08 13.55
N TYR A 70 2.03 -1.49 13.90
CA TYR A 70 2.27 -2.45 14.97
C TYR A 70 3.02 -1.90 16.20
N ASP A 71 3.74 -0.79 16.07
CA ASP A 71 4.63 -0.30 17.13
C ASP A 71 3.86 0.53 18.16
N LYS A 72 3.29 -0.13 19.17
CA LYS A 72 2.33 0.49 20.09
C LYS A 72 2.90 0.99 21.41
N GLU A 73 4.11 0.58 21.83
CA GLU A 73 4.49 0.80 23.24
C GLU A 73 5.92 1.27 23.56
N ASP A 74 6.93 1.28 22.66
CA ASP A 74 8.23 1.98 22.88
C ASP A 74 9.28 1.75 21.76
N GLU A 75 8.94 1.28 20.55
CA GLU A 75 9.93 0.75 19.60
C GLU A 75 10.28 1.65 18.39
N TRP A 76 10.05 2.96 18.49
CA TRP A 76 10.77 3.95 17.64
C TRP A 76 12.28 4.00 17.94
N THR A 77 12.83 2.95 18.56
CA THR A 77 14.24 2.75 18.83
C THR A 77 15.03 2.70 17.52
N GLY A 78 15.97 3.63 17.36
CA GLY A 78 16.76 3.77 16.14
C GLY A 78 16.15 4.70 15.09
N TRP A 79 15.05 5.38 15.44
CA TRP A 79 14.59 6.56 14.72
C TRP A 79 15.13 7.82 15.39
N ASP A 80 15.58 8.75 14.56
CA ASP A 80 15.90 10.11 14.96
C ASP A 80 14.63 10.95 14.86
N VAL A 81 14.25 11.64 15.93
CA VAL A 81 13.04 12.49 15.95
C VAL A 81 13.45 13.94 15.78
N SER A 82 12.92 14.59 14.75
CA SER A 82 13.14 16.00 14.44
C SER A 82 11.84 16.78 14.68
N ASN A 83 11.87 17.76 15.59
CA ASN A 83 10.78 18.68 15.91
C ASN A 83 9.43 18.03 16.33
N ASP A 84 9.46 16.84 16.95
CA ASP A 84 8.27 16.08 17.42
C ASP A 84 7.25 15.67 16.32
N GLU A 85 7.50 16.01 15.05
CA GLU A 85 6.57 15.78 13.93
C GLU A 85 7.19 14.95 12.79
N VAL A 86 8.52 14.76 12.79
CA VAL A 86 9.25 14.03 11.76
C VAL A 86 10.09 12.94 12.41
N TYR A 87 9.89 11.71 11.96
CA TYR A 87 10.65 10.55 12.41
C TYR A 87 11.49 10.07 11.23
N GLU A 88 12.81 10.13 11.39
CA GLU A 88 13.79 9.75 10.38
C GLU A 88 14.48 8.46 10.79
N LYS A 89 14.65 7.53 9.85
CA LYS A 89 15.44 6.31 10.06
C LYS A 89 16.36 6.09 8.88
N ASN A 90 17.64 6.16 9.19
CA ASN A 90 18.70 5.94 8.23
C ASN A 90 19.20 4.49 8.32
N ARG A 91 18.90 3.68 7.28
CA ARG A 91 19.41 2.30 7.20
C ARG A 91 20.60 2.26 6.27
N SER A 92 21.78 2.33 6.89
CA SER A 92 23.05 2.59 6.21
C SER A 92 23.49 1.54 5.19
N THR A 93 23.04 0.28 5.24
CA THR A 93 23.31 -0.68 4.16
C THR A 93 22.39 -1.90 4.22
N PHE A 94 21.78 -2.27 3.10
CA PHE A 94 21.14 -3.57 2.92
C PHE A 94 22.12 -4.58 2.30
N TYR A 95 22.17 -5.80 2.83
CA TYR A 95 23.06 -6.85 2.33
C TYR A 95 22.25 -7.97 1.66
N ASP A 96 22.75 -8.48 0.54
CA ASP A 96 22.21 -9.68 -0.07
C ASP A 96 22.55 -10.94 0.76
N THR A 97 22.02 -12.09 0.36
CA THR A 97 22.30 -13.39 1.02
C THR A 97 23.78 -13.80 0.95
N SER A 98 24.58 -13.14 0.11
CA SER A 98 26.01 -13.36 -0.03
C SER A 98 26.85 -12.35 0.78
N GLY A 99 26.22 -11.39 1.46
CA GLY A 99 26.87 -10.35 2.25
C GLY A 99 27.35 -9.15 1.44
N ASN A 100 26.93 -8.98 0.18
CA ASN A 100 27.27 -7.80 -0.61
C ASN A 100 26.27 -6.67 -0.32
N ALA A 101 26.77 -5.45 -0.22
CA ALA A 101 25.93 -4.26 -0.12
C ALA A 101 25.11 -4.08 -1.40
N VAL A 102 23.78 -4.06 -1.27
CA VAL A 102 22.83 -3.86 -2.37
C VAL A 102 22.53 -2.37 -2.57
N GLY A 103 22.44 -1.63 -1.48
CA GLY A 103 22.16 -0.19 -1.48
C GLY A 103 21.79 0.30 -0.08
N GLU A 104 21.37 1.55 -0.02
CA GLU A 104 21.00 2.24 1.21
C GLU A 104 19.61 2.87 1.00
N PHE A 105 18.84 2.97 2.08
CA PHE A 105 17.60 3.74 2.05
C PHE A 105 17.41 4.51 3.36
N GLU A 106 16.71 5.62 3.23
CA GLU A 106 16.30 6.53 4.28
C GLU A 106 14.77 6.59 4.28
N ILE A 107 14.17 6.52 5.47
CA ILE A 107 12.72 6.66 5.65
C ILE A 107 12.47 7.90 6.50
N GLU A 108 11.53 8.72 6.05
CA GLU A 108 10.99 9.85 6.78
C GLU A 108 9.48 9.64 6.96
N ILE A 109 8.98 9.78 8.18
CA ILE A 109 7.55 9.73 8.48
C ILE A 109 7.13 11.09 9.02
N LEU A 110 6.25 11.75 8.28
CA LEU A 110 5.69 13.06 8.60
C LEU A 110 4.35 12.90 9.32
N ASN A 111 4.15 13.70 10.36
CA ASN A 111 2.94 13.72 11.18
C ASN A 111 2.52 12.34 11.70
N PRO A 112 3.42 11.51 12.25
CA PRO A 112 2.97 10.29 12.87
C PRO A 112 2.04 10.65 14.02
N ILE A 113 0.87 10.03 14.05
CA ILE A 113 -0.08 10.20 15.15
C ILE A 113 0.65 9.74 16.42
N PRO A 114 0.97 10.61 17.38
CA PRO A 114 1.75 10.21 18.54
C PRO A 114 0.97 9.16 19.32
N LEU A 115 1.48 7.93 19.33
CA LEU A 115 0.92 6.86 20.15
C LEU A 115 1.24 7.18 21.61
N GLY A 116 0.24 7.64 22.35
CA GLY A 116 0.36 7.83 23.79
C GLY A 116 0.20 9.26 24.31
N THR A 117 -0.27 10.24 23.51
CA THR A 117 -0.86 11.47 24.09
C THR A 117 -2.16 11.12 24.80
N GLN A 118 -2.04 10.57 26.01
CA GLN A 118 -3.11 10.47 26.97
C GLN A 118 -3.51 11.91 27.31
N ILE A 119 -4.65 12.39 26.81
CA ILE A 119 -5.22 13.65 27.32
C ILE A 119 -5.53 13.41 28.80
N ASP A 120 -4.79 14.09 29.67
CA ASP A 120 -5.16 14.22 31.07
C ASP A 120 -6.41 15.12 31.13
N ILE A 121 -7.60 14.52 31.12
CA ILE A 121 -8.89 15.22 31.08
C ILE A 121 -9.25 15.81 32.45
N GLY A 122 -8.28 16.40 33.16
CA GLY A 122 -8.48 17.04 34.45
C GLY A 122 -9.15 16.14 35.52
N PRO A 123 -9.55 16.72 36.67
CA PRO A 123 -9.88 15.97 37.87
C PRO A 123 -11.25 15.26 37.88
N LEU A 124 -11.93 15.11 36.74
CA LEU A 124 -13.20 14.38 36.62
C LEU A 124 -12.90 12.95 36.17
N GLY A 125 -12.44 12.15 37.12
CA GLY A 125 -11.92 10.81 36.92
C GLY A 125 -12.83 9.88 36.10
N SER A 126 -12.40 9.64 34.86
CA SER A 126 -12.41 8.35 34.16
C SER A 126 -11.87 8.62 32.76
N ALA A 127 -10.55 8.48 32.60
CA ALA A 127 -9.89 8.57 31.30
C ALA A 127 -10.45 7.47 30.40
N LEU A 128 -11.32 7.85 29.46
CA LEU A 128 -11.69 6.97 28.37
C LEU A 128 -10.55 7.03 27.35
N PRO A 129 -9.94 5.89 26.98
CA PRO A 129 -8.81 5.83 26.06
C PRO A 129 -9.32 6.06 24.63
N PHE A 130 -9.64 7.30 24.28
CA PHE A 130 -9.86 7.67 22.89
C PHE A 130 -8.66 8.47 22.41
N PRO A 131 -7.94 7.99 21.38
CA PRO A 131 -6.77 8.68 20.84
C PRO A 131 -7.18 10.04 20.26
N ILE A 132 -6.35 11.06 20.50
CA ILE A 132 -6.46 12.35 19.82
C ILE A 132 -6.17 12.13 18.34
N ILE A 133 -7.02 12.68 17.50
CA ILE A 133 -6.87 12.62 16.06
C ILE A 133 -5.98 13.79 15.67
N SER A 134 -4.77 13.47 15.20
CA SER A 134 -4.10 14.37 14.27
C SER A 134 -4.94 14.37 13.00
N ASN A 135 -5.39 15.55 12.57
CA ASN A 135 -6.21 15.69 11.35
C ASN A 135 -5.40 15.50 10.07
N SER A 136 -4.10 15.23 10.16
CA SER A 136 -3.24 14.88 9.03
C SER A 136 -2.96 13.39 9.02
N GLU A 137 -3.20 12.78 7.86
CA GLU A 137 -2.81 11.41 7.57
C GLU A 137 -1.28 11.32 7.57
N PRO A 138 -0.69 10.28 8.19
CA PRO A 138 0.76 10.11 8.19
C PRO A 138 1.26 9.93 6.75
N THR A 139 2.32 10.67 6.40
CA THR A 139 2.96 10.55 5.09
C THR A 139 4.31 9.87 5.28
N ILE A 140 4.57 8.81 4.53
CA ILE A 140 5.83 8.06 4.54
C ILE A 140 6.59 8.43 3.27
N ILE A 141 7.82 8.90 3.41
CA ILE A 141 8.74 9.19 2.32
C ILE A 141 9.91 8.22 2.45
N ALA A 142 10.10 7.36 1.45
CA ALA A 142 11.26 6.48 1.36
C ALA A 142 12.18 6.94 0.23
N THR A 143 13.43 7.24 0.57
CA THR A 143 14.48 7.59 -0.37
C THR A 143 15.49 6.46 -0.45
N ALA A 144 15.68 5.87 -1.62
CA ALA A 144 16.65 4.80 -1.83
C ALA A 144 17.69 5.18 -2.87
N GLY A 145 18.95 4.83 -2.59
CA GLY A 145 20.09 5.09 -3.45
C GLY A 145 20.95 3.84 -3.67
N ILE A 146 21.41 3.65 -4.90
CA ILE A 146 22.45 2.67 -5.19
C ILE A 146 23.78 3.40 -5.31
N PRO A 147 24.76 3.10 -4.45
CA PRO A 147 26.07 3.72 -4.55
C PRO A 147 26.72 3.32 -5.87
N ASP A 148 27.12 4.31 -6.68
CA ASP A 148 27.94 4.04 -7.86
C ASP A 148 29.38 3.79 -7.45
N ILE A 149 30.02 2.80 -8.07
CA ILE A 149 31.31 2.29 -7.60
C ILE A 149 32.48 3.24 -7.93
N GLU A 150 32.31 4.17 -8.88
CA GLU A 150 33.39 5.07 -9.35
C GLU A 150 32.98 6.50 -9.78
N THR A 151 31.70 6.88 -9.87
CA THR A 151 31.30 8.20 -10.41
C THR A 151 30.22 8.92 -9.60
N VAL A 152 30.34 10.25 -9.54
CA VAL A 152 29.39 11.16 -8.86
C VAL A 152 28.05 11.11 -9.60
N GLY A 153 27.17 10.22 -9.17
CA GLY A 153 25.84 10.04 -9.72
C GLY A 153 25.18 8.80 -9.13
N SER A 154 24.77 8.87 -7.87
CA SER A 154 23.86 7.87 -7.31
C SER A 154 22.52 7.96 -8.04
N GLU A 155 22.00 6.82 -8.49
CA GLU A 155 20.59 6.75 -8.87
C GLU A 155 19.77 6.75 -7.60
N VAL A 156 19.07 7.86 -7.36
CA VAL A 156 18.20 8.05 -6.20
C VAL A 156 16.74 8.00 -6.64
N ARG A 157 15.92 7.33 -5.84
CA ARG A 157 14.47 7.28 -5.97
C ARG A 157 13.83 7.72 -4.68
N VAL A 158 12.74 8.46 -4.81
CA VAL A 158 11.91 8.91 -3.70
C VAL A 158 10.50 8.42 -3.99
N ILE A 159 9.93 7.67 -3.05
CA ILE A 159 8.53 7.26 -3.06
C ILE A 159 7.86 7.96 -1.88
N GLU A 160 6.71 8.57 -2.14
CA GLU A 160 5.86 9.21 -1.13
C GLU A 160 4.54 8.45 -1.07
N VAL A 161 4.12 8.08 0.14
CA VAL A 161 2.88 7.34 0.39
C VAL A 161 2.11 8.02 1.51
N GLU A 162 0.86 8.38 1.22
CA GLU A 162 -0.11 8.80 2.24
C GLU A 162 -0.76 7.56 2.85
N ALA A 163 -0.49 7.30 4.13
CA ALA A 163 -0.96 6.12 4.82
C ALA A 163 -2.30 6.39 5.52
N LYS A 164 -3.37 5.75 5.03
CA LYS A 164 -4.70 5.81 5.66
C LYS A 164 -4.91 4.64 6.59
N ALA A 165 -5.23 4.91 7.84
CA ALA A 165 -5.69 3.89 8.77
C ALA A 165 -7.07 3.37 8.34
N ARG A 166 -7.09 2.18 7.72
CA ARG A 166 -8.31 1.46 7.34
C ARG A 166 -8.63 0.43 8.42
N THR A 167 -9.82 0.52 9.01
CA THR A 167 -10.35 -0.54 9.87
C THR A 167 -10.77 -1.73 9.00
N VAL A 168 -10.63 -2.96 9.52
CA VAL A 168 -11.20 -4.18 8.88
C VAL A 168 -12.72 -4.14 8.81
N PHE A 169 -13.34 -3.22 9.57
CA PHE A 169 -14.75 -2.87 9.51
C PHE A 169 -14.90 -1.45 8.97
N SER A 170 -14.42 -1.18 7.74
CA SER A 170 -14.61 0.12 7.10
C SER A 170 -16.05 0.34 6.64
N LEU A 171 -16.83 -0.74 6.58
CA LEU A 171 -18.23 -0.71 6.20
C LEU A 171 -19.07 -0.79 7.47
N GLY A 172 -20.06 0.10 7.60
CA GLY A 172 -21.08 0.02 8.64
C GLY A 172 -21.91 -1.26 8.55
N LEU A 173 -22.03 -1.82 7.33
CA LEU A 173 -22.70 -3.10 7.09
C LEU A 173 -22.01 -3.90 5.99
N PHE A 174 -21.75 -5.18 6.22
CA PHE A 174 -21.21 -6.08 5.19
C PHE A 174 -21.93 -7.44 5.18
N SER A 175 -22.18 -7.98 3.99
CA SER A 175 -22.75 -9.32 3.78
C SER A 175 -21.83 -10.18 2.89
N ASP A 176 -21.66 -11.46 3.23
CA ASP A 176 -20.97 -12.44 2.38
C ASP A 176 -21.82 -12.88 1.17
N GLU A 177 -23.13 -12.74 1.29
CA GLU A 177 -24.09 -13.04 0.24
C GLU A 177 -24.86 -11.77 -0.10
N ASP A 178 -26.04 -11.89 -0.69
CA ASP A 178 -26.89 -10.74 -0.98
C ASP A 178 -27.17 -9.91 0.27
N LEU A 179 -27.21 -8.59 0.10
CA LEU A 179 -27.62 -7.64 1.12
C LEU A 179 -28.96 -7.01 0.71
N GLU A 180 -30.05 -7.46 1.33
CA GLU A 180 -31.37 -6.88 1.10
C GLU A 180 -31.76 -5.95 2.26
N LEU A 181 -31.92 -4.65 1.96
CA LEU A 181 -32.43 -3.65 2.89
C LEU A 181 -33.86 -3.27 2.51
N GLY A 182 -34.80 -3.57 3.40
CA GLY A 182 -36.22 -3.27 3.22
C GLY A 182 -36.70 -2.08 4.06
N GLY A 183 -37.87 -1.54 3.70
CA GLY A 183 -38.64 -0.64 4.57
C GLY A 183 -38.07 0.78 4.65
N THR A 184 -37.82 1.26 5.87
CA THR A 184 -37.25 2.60 6.16
C THR A 184 -35.93 2.48 6.93
N THR A 185 -35.11 1.50 6.55
CA THR A 185 -33.83 1.23 7.20
C THR A 185 -32.84 2.34 6.89
N VAL A 186 -32.07 2.79 7.87
CA VAL A 186 -30.97 3.75 7.67
C VAL A 186 -29.67 3.07 8.09
N VAL A 187 -28.69 3.06 7.19
CA VAL A 187 -27.33 2.61 7.48
C VAL A 187 -26.46 3.85 7.66
N ASP A 188 -25.86 3.97 8.84
CA ASP A 188 -24.95 5.04 9.22
C ASP A 188 -23.77 4.42 9.98
N SER A 189 -22.63 5.07 9.98
CA SER A 189 -21.45 4.66 10.73
C SER A 189 -20.81 5.84 11.41
N PHE A 190 -20.24 5.57 12.58
CA PHE A 190 -19.56 6.55 13.39
C PHE A 190 -18.06 6.32 13.34
N ASP A 191 -17.32 7.29 12.81
CA ASP A 191 -15.88 7.37 13.01
C ASP A 191 -15.60 8.29 14.20
N SER A 192 -15.15 7.72 15.31
CA SER A 192 -14.76 8.52 16.48
C SER A 192 -13.66 9.53 16.19
N ARG A 193 -12.99 9.41 15.03
CA ARG A 193 -11.95 10.32 14.60
C ARG A 193 -12.45 11.67 14.06
N ASP A 194 -13.69 11.72 13.58
CA ASP A 194 -14.26 12.95 13.02
C ASP A 194 -14.96 13.82 14.09
N GLY A 195 -14.88 13.40 15.36
CA GLY A 195 -15.46 14.10 16.50
C GLY A 195 -16.65 13.36 17.12
N PHE A 196 -17.55 14.11 17.78
CA PHE A 196 -18.70 13.54 18.47
C PHE A 196 -19.82 13.19 17.48
N TYR A 197 -20.48 12.04 17.69
CA TYR A 197 -21.70 11.71 16.96
C TYR A 197 -22.85 12.65 17.36
N GLY A 198 -23.47 13.35 16.39
CA GLY A 198 -24.65 14.19 16.63
C GLY A 198 -24.83 15.39 15.70
N VAL A 199 -25.68 16.35 16.10
CA VAL A 199 -26.24 17.43 15.26
C VAL A 199 -25.20 18.41 14.67
N ASN A 200 -23.98 18.42 15.19
CA ASN A 200 -22.83 19.19 14.68
C ASN A 200 -21.62 18.28 14.40
N GLY A 201 -21.87 16.99 14.22
CA GLY A 201 -20.87 15.94 14.09
C GLY A 201 -20.99 15.17 12.78
N ASN A 202 -20.34 14.01 12.74
CA ASN A 202 -20.23 13.10 11.59
C ASN A 202 -21.43 12.16 11.44
N VAL A 203 -22.65 12.68 11.64
CA VAL A 203 -23.86 11.91 11.35
C VAL A 203 -24.00 11.80 9.83
N SER A 204 -24.30 10.61 9.34
CA SER A 204 -24.58 10.36 7.93
C SER A 204 -23.39 10.59 6.99
N THR A 205 -22.16 10.36 7.44
CA THR A 205 -20.96 10.59 6.62
C THR A 205 -20.15 9.34 6.28
N ASN A 206 -20.36 8.21 6.96
CA ASN A 206 -19.53 7.01 6.82
C ASN A 206 -20.34 5.70 6.80
N GLY A 207 -21.64 5.78 6.53
CA GLY A 207 -22.59 4.66 6.55
C GLY A 207 -22.41 3.63 5.44
N ASP A 208 -21.18 3.31 5.08
CA ASP A 208 -20.87 2.49 3.93
C ASP A 208 -21.43 1.07 4.08
N ALA A 209 -21.97 0.53 3.00
CA ALA A 209 -22.49 -0.83 2.94
C ALA A 209 -21.79 -1.64 1.86
N GLY A 210 -21.51 -2.90 2.13
CA GLY A 210 -20.95 -3.78 1.11
C GLY A 210 -21.53 -5.19 1.09
N SER A 211 -21.36 -5.84 -0.04
CA SER A 211 -21.73 -7.24 -0.23
C SER A 211 -20.76 -7.93 -1.19
N ASN A 212 -20.47 -9.21 -0.95
CA ASN A 212 -19.78 -10.08 -1.91
C ASN A 212 -20.66 -10.48 -3.12
N HIS A 213 -21.98 -10.23 -3.06
CA HIS A 213 -22.97 -10.44 -4.11
C HIS A 213 -23.79 -9.18 -4.37
N ASP A 214 -25.11 -9.26 -4.56
CA ASP A 214 -25.95 -8.12 -4.91
C ASP A 214 -26.35 -7.32 -3.65
N ILE A 215 -26.50 -6.00 -3.80
CA ILE A 215 -27.16 -5.14 -2.81
C ILE A 215 -28.53 -4.75 -3.37
N LEU A 216 -29.60 -5.07 -2.66
CA LEU A 216 -30.98 -4.75 -3.02
C LEU A 216 -31.61 -3.82 -1.99
N LEU A 217 -31.95 -2.60 -2.42
CA LEU A 217 -32.66 -1.61 -1.62
C LEU A 217 -34.15 -1.59 -2.00
N ASN A 218 -35.01 -2.15 -1.15
CA ASN A 218 -36.45 -2.28 -1.40
C ASN A 218 -37.30 -1.36 -0.52
N GLY A 219 -38.02 -0.41 -1.12
CA GLY A 219 -38.85 0.57 -0.41
C GLY A 219 -38.19 1.94 -0.26
N ASN A 220 -37.86 2.34 0.97
CA ASN A 220 -37.22 3.62 1.29
C ASN A 220 -35.99 3.48 2.23
N PRO A 221 -35.07 2.51 2.03
CA PRO A 221 -33.85 2.47 2.80
C PRO A 221 -32.89 3.61 2.40
N ILE A 222 -32.09 4.09 3.33
CA ILE A 222 -31.05 5.11 3.12
C ILE A 222 -29.71 4.52 3.56
N ILE A 223 -28.70 4.60 2.69
CA ILE A 223 -27.30 4.33 3.02
C ILE A 223 -26.60 5.69 3.04
N ASP A 224 -26.22 6.15 4.23
CA ASP A 224 -25.53 7.42 4.42
C ASP A 224 -24.00 7.27 4.22
N GLY A 225 -23.61 6.72 3.08
CA GLY A 225 -22.22 6.43 2.71
C GLY A 225 -22.14 5.78 1.32
N ASP A 226 -21.03 5.10 1.06
CA ASP A 226 -20.78 4.37 -0.18
C ASP A 226 -21.46 2.99 -0.17
N ALA A 227 -21.85 2.50 -1.35
CA ALA A 227 -22.40 1.16 -1.50
C ALA A 227 -21.59 0.36 -2.52
N SER A 228 -20.99 -0.74 -2.09
CA SER A 228 -20.10 -1.52 -2.95
C SER A 228 -20.47 -3.01 -2.98
N ALA A 229 -20.79 -3.53 -4.15
CA ALA A 229 -21.27 -4.89 -4.37
C ALA A 229 -20.30 -5.71 -5.24
N GLY A 230 -20.12 -7.00 -4.92
CA GLY A 230 -19.47 -7.96 -5.81
C GLY A 230 -20.32 -8.27 -7.05
N GLY A 231 -21.65 -8.14 -6.92
CA GLY A 231 -22.62 -8.16 -8.00
C GLY A 231 -23.08 -6.75 -8.40
N SER A 232 -24.37 -6.50 -8.33
CA SER A 232 -25.01 -5.21 -8.67
C SER A 232 -25.61 -4.54 -7.43
N VAL A 233 -25.64 -3.21 -7.42
CA VAL A 233 -26.45 -2.42 -6.48
C VAL A 233 -27.75 -2.00 -7.16
N VAL A 234 -28.88 -2.42 -6.62
CA VAL A 234 -30.21 -2.24 -7.22
C VAL A 234 -31.14 -1.52 -6.25
N LEU A 235 -31.69 -0.39 -6.69
CA LEU A 235 -32.68 0.39 -5.95
C LEU A 235 -34.08 0.10 -6.50
N VAL A 236 -34.89 -0.63 -5.73
CA VAL A 236 -36.28 -0.97 -6.02
C VAL A 236 -37.19 -0.18 -5.06
N GLY A 237 -37.36 1.11 -5.35
CA GLY A 237 -38.17 1.99 -4.53
C GLY A 237 -38.05 3.44 -4.99
N ASN A 238 -39.08 4.25 -4.72
CA ASN A 238 -39.07 5.65 -5.15
C ASN A 238 -38.20 6.54 -4.25
N ASN A 239 -37.88 6.10 -3.02
CA ASN A 239 -37.08 6.88 -2.08
C ASN A 239 -35.95 6.05 -1.45
N ALA A 240 -35.47 5.02 -2.14
CA ALA A 240 -34.21 4.39 -1.76
C ALA A 240 -33.08 5.37 -2.11
N GLU A 241 -32.14 5.58 -1.19
CA GLU A 241 -31.06 6.56 -1.36
C GLU A 241 -29.72 6.00 -0.90
N ILE A 242 -28.68 6.33 -1.64
CA ILE A 242 -27.27 6.11 -1.29
C ILE A 242 -26.62 7.47 -1.48
N THR A 243 -26.06 8.04 -0.42
CA THR A 243 -25.53 9.42 -0.44
C THR A 243 -24.12 9.48 -1.05
N GLY A 244 -23.38 8.37 -1.01
CA GLY A 244 -22.03 8.23 -1.55
C GLY A 244 -21.94 7.57 -2.93
N GLU A 245 -20.78 6.99 -3.21
CA GLU A 245 -20.48 6.28 -4.46
C GLU A 245 -21.14 4.91 -4.50
N VAL A 246 -21.53 4.48 -5.71
CA VAL A 246 -22.13 3.17 -5.96
C VAL A 246 -21.23 2.37 -6.88
N GLU A 247 -20.67 1.28 -6.36
CA GLU A 247 -19.77 0.39 -7.09
C GLU A 247 -20.35 -1.03 -7.19
N GLY A 248 -20.27 -1.64 -8.36
CA GLY A 248 -20.64 -3.03 -8.60
C GLY A 248 -19.46 -3.80 -9.23
N GLY A 249 -19.48 -5.12 -9.12
CA GLY A 249 -18.41 -5.97 -9.67
C GLY A 249 -17.12 -5.98 -8.85
N MET A 250 -17.18 -5.65 -7.56
CA MET A 250 -16.01 -5.73 -6.68
C MET A 250 -15.45 -7.15 -6.56
N THR A 251 -14.16 -7.24 -6.24
CA THR A 251 -13.55 -8.54 -5.89
C THR A 251 -14.11 -9.01 -4.56
N LYS A 252 -14.53 -10.28 -4.50
CA LYS A 252 -15.05 -10.90 -3.28
C LYS A 252 -13.99 -10.89 -2.17
N ILE A 253 -14.42 -10.56 -0.96
CA ILE A 253 -13.61 -10.58 0.25
C ILE A 253 -13.85 -11.92 0.93
N ASP A 254 -12.82 -12.76 1.00
CA ASP A 254 -12.90 -14.03 1.74
C ASP A 254 -12.95 -13.73 3.25
N LEU A 255 -14.11 -13.98 3.87
CA LEU A 255 -14.25 -13.87 5.32
C LEU A 255 -13.55 -15.04 6.01
N PRO A 256 -12.90 -14.81 7.18
CA PRO A 256 -12.30 -15.89 7.94
C PRO A 256 -13.37 -16.94 8.27
N PRO A 257 -13.03 -18.24 8.22
CA PRO A 257 -14.00 -19.29 8.50
C PRO A 257 -14.54 -19.10 9.92
N VAL A 258 -15.86 -19.20 10.08
CA VAL A 258 -16.48 -19.25 11.40
C VAL A 258 -15.94 -20.48 12.12
N ASN A 259 -15.11 -20.25 13.14
CA ASN A 259 -14.52 -21.33 13.91
C ASN A 259 -15.65 -22.09 14.62
N THR A 260 -15.87 -23.34 14.23
CA THR A 260 -16.92 -24.20 14.80
C THR A 260 -16.68 -24.55 16.27
N LEU A 261 -15.53 -24.16 16.86
CA LEU A 261 -15.31 -24.21 18.30
C LEU A 261 -16.30 -23.34 19.12
N VAL A 262 -17.08 -22.47 18.47
CA VAL A 262 -18.22 -21.73 19.07
C VAL A 262 -19.37 -22.68 19.49
N ASP A 263 -19.37 -23.95 19.06
CA ASP A 263 -20.32 -24.94 19.60
C ASP A 263 -20.17 -25.12 21.12
N ALA A 264 -19.00 -24.86 21.69
CA ALA A 264 -18.79 -24.80 23.14
C ALA A 264 -19.44 -23.56 23.78
N ALA A 265 -19.45 -22.40 23.09
CA ALA A 265 -20.12 -21.19 23.57
C ALA A 265 -21.65 -21.29 23.48
N LYS A 266 -22.18 -22.14 22.58
CA LYS A 266 -23.61 -22.49 22.55
C LYS A 266 -24.06 -23.33 23.74
N LEU A 267 -23.17 -24.17 24.29
CA LEU A 267 -23.47 -25.05 25.43
C LEU A 267 -23.59 -24.28 26.75
N GLU A 268 -22.96 -23.12 26.87
CA GLU A 268 -23.04 -22.24 28.06
C GLU A 268 -23.72 -20.89 27.75
N ASN A 269 -24.64 -20.86 26.79
CA ASN A 269 -25.44 -19.66 26.56
C ASN A 269 -26.49 -19.49 27.68
N ASP A 270 -26.16 -18.64 28.66
CA ASP A 270 -27.01 -18.29 29.80
C ASP A 270 -28.17 -17.34 29.46
N ASN A 271 -28.37 -17.00 28.17
CA ASN A 271 -29.55 -16.23 27.74
C ASN A 271 -30.89 -16.90 28.13
N ALA A 272 -30.90 -18.21 28.38
CA ALA A 272 -32.06 -18.92 28.92
C ALA A 272 -32.30 -18.66 30.42
N ASP A 273 -31.27 -18.27 31.17
CA ASP A 273 -31.31 -17.98 32.61
C ASP A 273 -31.55 -16.49 32.91
N ILE A 274 -31.50 -15.62 31.91
CA ILE A 274 -31.90 -14.21 32.07
C ILE A 274 -33.39 -14.19 32.44
N PRO A 275 -33.75 -13.69 33.65
CA PRO A 275 -35.14 -13.62 34.06
C PRO A 275 -35.91 -12.79 33.04
N GLN A 276 -36.90 -13.40 32.37
CA GLN A 276 -37.76 -12.65 31.47
C GLN A 276 -38.40 -11.52 32.28
N ALA A 277 -38.20 -10.29 31.83
CA ALA A 277 -38.83 -9.14 32.45
C ALA A 277 -40.34 -9.36 32.43
N VAL A 278 -40.91 -9.67 33.60
CA VAL A 278 -42.35 -9.79 33.78
C VAL A 278 -42.89 -8.40 33.48
N LYS A 279 -43.55 -8.25 32.32
CA LYS A 279 -44.30 -7.04 32.02
C LYS A 279 -45.27 -6.87 33.19
N SER A 280 -45.02 -5.85 34.01
CA SER A 280 -45.99 -5.38 34.99
C SER A 280 -47.25 -5.08 34.20
N ASN A 281 -48.26 -5.94 34.34
CA ASN A 281 -49.60 -5.63 33.88
C ASN A 281 -50.05 -4.47 34.76
N GLY A 282 -49.70 -3.26 34.34
CA GLY A 282 -50.22 -2.03 34.91
C GLY A 282 -51.73 -2.06 34.76
N GLN A 283 -52.41 -2.61 35.77
CA GLN A 283 -53.79 -2.30 36.04
C GLN A 283 -53.77 -0.84 36.50
N LEU A 284 -54.20 0.03 35.58
CA LEU A 284 -54.67 1.37 35.91
C LEU A 284 -55.89 1.29 36.83
#